data_AF-A0A1H8TRY9-F1
#
_entry.id   AF-A0A1H8TRY9-F1
#
_cell.length_a   1.000
_cell.length_b   1.000
_cell.length_c   1.000
_cell.angle_alpha   90.00
_cell.angle_beta   90.00
_cell.angle_gamma   90.00
#
_symmetry.space_group_name_H-M   'P 1'
#
loop_
_entity.id
_entity.type
_entity.pdbx_description
1 polymer ?
#
loop_
_entity_poly.entity_id
_entity_poly.type
_entity_poly.pdbx_seq_one_letter_code
_entity_poly.pdbx_strand_id
1 'polypeptide(L)'
;MKKAILLVCVAIVAFFAVMFVVDYDHGGFQITINNNLDKDVRHLSIEYPGGPKVITVSAHSTKHVHLVPDVHGEASINLVYETGQGKQSTAIFGYIEPGYKGEAVINIDSLKDNGELDLTIKENLDNY
;
A
#
# COMPACT_ATOMS: atom_id res chain seq x y z
N MET A 1 -6.29 -4.28 49.73
CA MET A 1 -7.03 -5.23 48.86
C MET A 1 -8.00 -4.50 47.92
N LYS A 2 -9.03 -3.78 48.41
CA LYS A 2 -10.00 -3.07 47.54
C LYS A 2 -9.37 -2.09 46.53
N LYS A 3 -8.38 -1.29 46.95
CA LYS A 3 -7.65 -0.36 46.07
C LYS A 3 -6.77 -1.05 45.02
N ALA A 4 -6.23 -2.23 45.35
CA ALA A 4 -5.44 -3.03 44.42
C ALA A 4 -6.33 -3.69 43.37
N ILE A 5 -7.50 -4.20 43.77
CA ILE A 5 -8.52 -4.74 42.85
C ILE A 5 -9.00 -3.66 41.88
N LEU A 6 -9.27 -2.44 42.37
CA LEU A 6 -9.67 -1.31 41.53
C LEU A 6 -8.60 -0.95 40.50
N LEU A 7 -7.32 -0.89 40.91
CA LEU A 7 -6.20 -0.62 40.00
C LEU A 7 -6.08 -1.68 38.90
N VAL A 8 -6.26 -2.95 39.25
CA VAL A 8 -6.25 -4.06 38.28
C VAL A 8 -7.42 -3.92 37.28
N CYS A 9 -8.63 -3.61 37.76
CA CYS A 9 -9.77 -3.38 36.87
C CYS A 9 -9.54 -2.20 35.91
N VAL A 10 -8.98 -1.08 36.39
CA VAL A 10 -8.67 0.08 35.55
C VAL A 10 -7.59 -0.26 34.51
N ALA A 11 -6.56 -1.02 34.89
CA ALA A 11 -5.51 -1.45 33.97
C ALA A 11 -6.06 -2.35 32.86
N ILE A 12 -6.98 -3.27 33.18
CA ILE A 12 -7.62 -4.15 32.20
C ILE A 12 -8.49 -3.35 31.23
N VAL A 13 -9.30 -2.41 31.73
CA VAL A 13 -10.14 -1.55 30.88
C VAL A 13 -9.28 -0.66 29.98
N ALA A 14 -8.20 -0.09 30.50
CA ALA A 14 -7.25 0.70 29.72
C ALA A 14 -6.55 -0.16 28.64
N PHE A 15 -6.17 -1.39 28.97
CA PHE A 15 -5.59 -2.33 28.02
C PHE A 15 -6.54 -2.65 26.86
N PHE A 16 -7.81 -2.95 27.16
CA PHE A 16 -8.82 -3.18 26.13
C PHE A 16 -9.14 -1.91 25.34
N ALA A 17 -9.20 -0.75 25.98
CA ALA A 17 -9.41 0.53 25.28
C ALA A 17 -8.27 0.83 24.29
N VAL A 18 -7.01 0.54 24.67
CA VAL A 18 -5.86 0.66 23.77
C VAL A 18 -5.94 -0.36 22.63
N MET A 19 -6.31 -1.61 22.89
CA MET A 19 -6.50 -2.60 21.82
C MET A 19 -7.58 -2.18 20.81
N PHE A 20 -8.73 -1.69 21.28
CA PHE A 20 -9.80 -1.21 20.41
C PHE A 20 -9.40 0.01 19.55
N VAL A 21 -8.49 0.85 20.04
CA VAL A 21 -7.95 1.98 19.27
C VAL A 21 -6.88 1.52 18.27
N VAL A 22 -6.11 0.47 18.60
CA VAL A 22 -5.05 -0.06 17.72
C VAL A 22 -5.62 -0.91 16.58
N ASP A 23 -6.73 -1.62 16.79
CA ASP A 23 -7.40 -2.45 15.75
C ASP A 23 -8.20 -1.61 14.71
N TYR A 24 -8.27 -0.29 14.86
CA TYR A 24 -9.24 0.52 14.11
C TYR A 24 -8.80 0.95 12.70
N ASP A 25 -7.72 0.42 12.13
CA ASP A 25 -7.30 0.83 10.78
C ASP A 25 -6.65 -0.28 9.94
N HIS A 26 -7.38 -1.39 9.74
CA HIS A 26 -7.05 -2.41 8.75
C HIS A 26 -7.86 -2.25 7.43
N GLY A 27 -8.36 -1.04 7.16
CA GLY A 27 -9.01 -0.71 5.90
C GLY A 27 -8.00 -0.34 4.81
N GLY A 28 -8.37 -0.59 3.54
CA GLY A 28 -7.60 -0.13 2.39
C GLY A 28 -6.50 -1.09 1.91
N PHE A 29 -5.51 -0.54 1.21
CA PHE A 29 -4.54 -1.30 0.43
C PHE A 29 -3.12 -1.03 0.91
N GLN A 30 -2.40 -2.10 1.23
CA GLN A 30 -0.98 -2.05 1.58
C GLN A 30 -0.15 -2.47 0.37
N ILE A 31 0.75 -1.60 -0.07
CA ILE A 31 1.59 -1.83 -1.24
C ILE A 31 3.05 -1.71 -0.80
N THR A 32 3.81 -2.77 -1.02
CA THR A 32 5.25 -2.82 -0.77
C THR A 32 5.97 -2.84 -2.11
N ILE A 33 6.88 -1.89 -2.33
CA ILE A 33 7.62 -1.73 -3.58
C ILE A 33 9.10 -1.93 -3.28
N ASN A 34 9.69 -2.96 -3.86
CA ASN A 34 11.11 -3.27 -3.76
C ASN A 34 11.81 -2.80 -5.03
N ASN A 35 12.84 -1.96 -4.88
CA ASN A 35 13.69 -1.56 -5.98
C ASN A 35 14.99 -2.36 -5.95
N ASN A 36 15.15 -3.31 -6.87
CA ASN A 36 16.36 -4.13 -6.98
C ASN A 36 17.42 -3.50 -7.90
N LEU A 37 17.18 -2.29 -8.42
CA LEU A 37 18.12 -1.58 -9.28
C LEU A 37 19.20 -0.87 -8.47
N ASP A 38 20.36 -0.68 -9.11
CA ASP A 38 21.49 0.14 -8.59
C ASP A 38 21.22 1.66 -8.61
N LYS A 39 20.00 2.10 -8.92
CA LYS A 39 19.62 3.50 -9.04
C LYS A 39 18.24 3.77 -8.46
N ASP A 40 18.02 5.02 -8.04
CA ASP A 40 16.71 5.49 -7.62
C ASP A 40 15.69 5.39 -8.76
N VAL A 41 14.48 4.91 -8.44
CA VAL A 41 13.31 5.04 -9.30
C VAL A 41 12.50 6.23 -8.80
N ARG A 42 12.53 7.32 -9.58
CA ARG A 42 11.87 8.59 -9.27
C ARG A 42 10.59 8.74 -10.09
N HIS A 43 9.68 9.59 -9.62
CA HIS A 43 8.43 9.92 -10.31
C HIS A 43 7.53 8.70 -10.59
N LEU A 44 7.62 7.67 -9.76
CA LEU A 44 6.71 6.54 -9.79
C LEU A 44 5.38 7.00 -9.17
N SER A 45 4.26 6.83 -9.87
CA SER A 45 2.94 7.28 -9.42
C SER A 45 2.05 6.08 -9.15
N ILE A 46 1.38 6.05 -8.01
CA ILE A 46 0.28 5.12 -7.78
C ILE A 46 -1.02 5.90 -8.01
N GLU A 47 -1.72 5.57 -9.08
CA GLU A 47 -3.00 6.18 -9.46
C GLU A 47 -4.15 5.34 -8.87
N TYR A 48 -5.00 5.98 -8.07
CA TYR A 48 -6.13 5.34 -7.40
C TYR A 48 -7.26 6.35 -7.13
N PRO A 49 -8.50 5.89 -6.85
CA PRO A 49 -9.60 6.75 -6.42
C PRO A 49 -9.25 7.46 -5.11
N GLY A 50 -9.18 8.79 -5.11
CA GLY A 50 -8.61 9.57 -4.00
C GLY A 50 -7.39 10.40 -4.40
N GLY A 51 -6.86 10.17 -5.61
CA GLY A 51 -5.84 11.01 -6.25
C GLY A 51 -4.47 10.34 -6.32
N PRO A 52 -3.62 10.72 -7.30
CA PRO A 52 -2.34 10.05 -7.50
C PRO A 52 -1.37 10.31 -6.36
N LYS A 53 -0.58 9.28 -6.00
CA LYS A 53 0.51 9.38 -5.03
C LYS A 53 1.85 9.16 -5.72
N VAL A 54 2.61 10.24 -5.87
CA VAL A 54 3.95 10.21 -6.45
C VAL A 54 4.97 9.83 -5.37
N ILE A 55 5.84 8.88 -5.69
CA ILE A 55 6.86 8.33 -4.80
C ILE A 55 8.21 8.23 -5.50
N THR A 56 9.24 8.12 -4.68
CA THR A 56 10.60 7.72 -5.09
C THR A 56 11.00 6.52 -4.26
N VAL A 57 11.60 5.53 -4.91
CA VAL A 57 12.14 4.34 -4.27
C VAL A 57 13.64 4.33 -4.52
N SER A 58 14.43 4.46 -3.46
CA SER A 58 15.90 4.49 -3.59
C SER A 58 16.45 3.16 -4.10
N ALA A 59 17.66 3.18 -4.67
CA ALA A 59 18.38 1.97 -5.05
C ALA A 59 18.41 0.94 -3.90
N HIS A 60 18.18 -0.34 -4.20
CA HIS A 60 18.22 -1.44 -3.22
C HIS A 60 17.40 -1.21 -1.95
N SER A 61 16.23 -0.58 -2.10
CA SER A 61 15.38 -0.21 -0.96
C SER A 61 13.94 -0.64 -1.15
N THR A 62 13.25 -0.75 -0.02
CA THR A 62 11.82 -1.06 0.05
C THR A 62 11.03 0.18 0.48
N LYS A 63 9.92 0.43 -0.21
CA LYS A 63 8.94 1.46 0.13
C LYS A 63 7.61 0.83 0.47
N HIS A 64 7.08 1.13 1.64
CA HIS A 64 5.72 0.77 2.03
C HIS A 64 4.78 1.95 1.79
N VAL A 65 3.62 1.66 1.21
CA VAL A 65 2.57 2.62 0.91
C VAL A 65 1.24 2.06 1.37
N HIS A 66 0.54 2.80 2.22
CA HIS A 66 -0.85 2.53 2.54
C HIS A 66 -1.75 3.52 1.80
N LEU A 67 -2.84 3.02 1.23
CA LEU A 67 -3.84 3.75 0.47
C LEU A 67 -5.23 3.40 0.99
N VAL A 68 -6.10 4.41 1.09
CA VAL A 68 -7.52 4.21 1.36
C VAL A 68 -8.28 4.84 0.20
N PRO A 69 -8.67 4.05 -0.83
CA PRO A 69 -9.34 4.60 -1.98
C PRO A 69 -10.75 5.09 -1.65
N ASP A 70 -11.13 6.26 -2.19
CA ASP A 70 -12.50 6.79 -2.11
C ASP A 70 -13.32 6.27 -3.29
N VAL A 71 -13.96 5.11 -3.08
CA VAL A 71 -14.62 4.34 -4.13
C VAL A 71 -16.15 4.46 -3.98
N HIS A 72 -16.83 4.77 -5.08
CA HIS A 72 -18.31 4.81 -5.14
C HIS A 72 -18.90 3.78 -6.13
N GLY A 73 -18.06 2.97 -6.76
CA GLY A 73 -18.41 1.96 -7.77
C GLY A 73 -17.19 1.10 -8.11
N GLU A 74 -17.06 0.63 -9.35
CA GLU A 74 -15.88 -0.14 -9.77
C GLU A 74 -14.69 0.78 -10.05
N ALA A 75 -13.50 0.40 -9.61
CA ALA A 75 -12.27 1.13 -9.87
C ALA A 75 -11.04 0.21 -9.95
N SER A 76 -9.86 0.81 -10.13
CA SER A 76 -8.57 0.12 -10.11
C SER A 76 -7.49 0.94 -9.39
N ILE A 77 -6.42 0.26 -9.00
CA ILE A 77 -5.18 0.88 -8.50
C ILE A 77 -4.07 0.51 -9.47
N ASN A 78 -3.43 1.53 -10.06
CA ASN A 78 -2.41 1.35 -11.10
C ASN A 78 -1.08 1.96 -10.67
N LEU A 79 0.01 1.29 -11.04
CA LEU A 79 1.35 1.85 -10.99
C LEU A 79 1.66 2.48 -12.35
N VAL A 80 2.07 3.75 -12.34
CA VAL A 80 2.40 4.52 -13.54
C VAL A 80 3.82 5.05 -13.43
N TYR A 81 4.60 4.86 -14.49
CA TYR A 81 5.98 5.30 -14.60
C TYR A 81 6.22 6.02 -15.91
N GLU A 82 6.90 7.17 -15.86
CA GLU A 82 7.32 7.88 -17.06
C GLU A 82 8.59 7.24 -17.62
N THR A 83 8.51 6.84 -18.88
CA THR A 83 9.60 6.25 -19.66
C THR A 83 10.13 7.29 -20.64
N GLY A 84 11.27 7.00 -21.29
CA GLY A 84 11.77 7.83 -22.38
C GLY A 84 10.85 7.88 -23.61
N GLN A 85 9.85 6.99 -23.72
CA GLN A 85 8.98 6.83 -24.88
C GLN A 85 7.49 7.11 -24.59
N GLY A 86 7.14 7.47 -23.35
CA GLY A 86 5.76 7.65 -22.92
C GLY A 86 5.55 7.20 -21.49
N LYS A 87 4.37 6.64 -21.18
CA LYS A 87 4.05 6.14 -19.84
C LYS A 87 3.86 4.62 -19.87
N GLN A 88 4.50 3.94 -18.95
CA GLN A 88 4.15 2.57 -18.59
C GLN A 88 3.05 2.62 -17.53
N SER A 89 1.96 1.89 -17.74
CA SER A 89 0.88 1.74 -16.76
C SER A 89 0.64 0.25 -16.52
N THR A 90 0.62 -0.17 -15.26
CA THR A 90 0.44 -1.56 -14.86
C THR A 90 -0.53 -1.63 -13.69
N ALA A 91 -1.56 -2.46 -13.81
CA ALA A 91 -2.52 -2.66 -12.72
C ALA A 91 -1.84 -3.34 -11.54
N ILE A 92 -2.01 -2.77 -10.35
CA ILE A 92 -1.70 -3.43 -9.06
C ILE A 92 -2.94 -4.20 -8.61
N PHE A 93 -4.09 -3.55 -8.65
CA PHE A 93 -5.40 -4.17 -8.45
C PHE A 93 -6.30 -3.73 -9.61
N GLY A 94 -6.62 -4.67 -10.51
CA GLY A 94 -7.38 -4.38 -11.72
C GLY A 94 -8.87 -4.09 -11.48
N TYR A 95 -9.39 -4.49 -10.32
CA TYR A 95 -10.77 -4.32 -9.93
C TYR A 95 -10.89 -4.17 -8.42
N ILE A 96 -11.49 -3.07 -7.97
CA ILE A 96 -11.82 -2.81 -6.57
C ILE A 96 -13.21 -2.18 -6.46
N GLU A 97 -13.91 -2.47 -5.37
CA GLU A 97 -15.20 -1.88 -5.01
C GLU A 97 -15.16 -1.33 -3.57
N PRO A 98 -16.19 -0.60 -3.12
CA PRO A 98 -16.26 -0.13 -1.74
C PRO A 98 -16.12 -1.27 -0.74
N GLY A 99 -15.24 -1.09 0.25
CA GLY A 99 -14.98 -2.09 1.31
C GLY A 99 -13.89 -3.11 0.97
N TYR A 100 -13.36 -3.13 -0.25
CA TYR A 100 -12.23 -3.99 -0.60
C TYR A 100 -10.97 -3.54 0.13
N LYS A 101 -10.13 -4.51 0.45
CA LYS A 101 -8.80 -4.32 1.02
C LYS A 101 -7.84 -5.29 0.34
N GLY A 102 -6.55 -4.96 0.36
CA GLY A 102 -5.59 -5.84 -0.29
C GLY A 102 -4.16 -5.52 0.06
N GLU A 103 -3.30 -6.49 -0.21
CA GLU A 103 -1.87 -6.38 -0.06
C GLU A 103 -1.20 -6.68 -1.39
N ALA A 104 -0.22 -5.88 -1.79
CA ALA A 104 0.56 -6.12 -2.99
C ALA A 104 2.05 -5.95 -2.71
N VAL A 105 2.84 -6.86 -3.29
CA VAL A 105 4.30 -6.75 -3.36
C VAL A 105 4.69 -6.56 -4.82
N ILE A 106 5.35 -5.44 -5.10
CA ILE A 106 5.86 -5.06 -6.41
C ILE A 106 7.38 -5.13 -6.35
N ASN A 107 7.99 -5.91 -7.22
CA ASN A 107 9.45 -5.94 -7.39
C ASN A 107 9.79 -5.26 -8.71
N ILE A 108 10.68 -4.27 -8.64
CA ILE A 108 11.29 -3.62 -9.79
C ILE A 108 12.60 -4.37 -10.06
N ASP A 109 12.56 -5.28 -11.02
CA ASP A 109 13.60 -6.29 -11.21
C ASP A 109 14.70 -5.80 -12.16
N SER A 110 14.33 -5.08 -13.23
CA SER A 110 15.28 -4.52 -14.19
C SER A 110 14.72 -3.27 -14.90
N LEU A 111 15.58 -2.57 -15.65
CA LEU A 111 15.16 -1.54 -16.60
C LEU A 111 15.42 -2.06 -18.02
N LYS A 112 14.39 -2.08 -18.85
CA LYS A 112 14.46 -2.50 -20.26
C LYS A 112 15.08 -1.41 -21.13
N ASP A 113 15.53 -1.77 -22.32
CA ASP A 113 16.20 -0.85 -23.27
C ASP A 113 15.31 0.32 -23.71
N ASN A 114 13.98 0.14 -23.71
CA ASN A 114 13.00 1.19 -24.01
C ASN A 114 12.71 2.12 -22.82
N GLY A 115 13.33 1.88 -21.66
CA GLY A 115 13.12 2.65 -20.44
C GLY A 115 11.92 2.20 -19.61
N GLU A 116 11.24 1.10 -19.96
CA GLU A 116 10.23 0.49 -19.10
C GLU A 116 10.87 -0.26 -17.94
N LEU A 117 10.21 -0.24 -16.78
CA LEU A 117 10.54 -1.09 -15.65
C LEU A 117 10.04 -2.50 -15.93
N ASP A 118 10.90 -3.48 -15.71
CA ASP A 118 10.47 -4.86 -15.59
C ASP A 118 9.95 -5.10 -14.18
N LEU A 119 8.68 -5.50 -14.08
CA LEU A 119 7.93 -5.53 -12.83
C LEU A 119 7.35 -6.92 -12.58
N THR A 120 7.54 -7.42 -11.37
CA THR A 120 6.78 -8.56 -10.84
C THR A 120 5.82 -8.09 -9.77
N ILE A 121 4.52 -8.28 -9.97
CA ILE A 121 3.47 -7.93 -9.01
C ILE A 121 2.88 -9.22 -8.43
N LYS A 122 2.75 -9.25 -7.11
CA LYS A 122 2.02 -10.28 -6.38
C LYS A 122 1.01 -9.60 -5.48
N GLU A 123 -0.25 -9.80 -5.79
CA GLU A 123 -1.38 -9.23 -5.09
C GLU A 123 -2.18 -10.31 -4.34
N ASN A 124 -2.72 -9.91 -3.19
CA ASN A 124 -3.78 -10.61 -2.50
C ASN A 124 -4.90 -9.62 -2.26
N LEU A 125 -6.10 -9.94 -2.74
CA LEU A 125 -7.28 -9.10 -2.62
C LEU A 125 -8.28 -9.82 -1.74
N ASP A 126 -8.65 -9.18 -0.64
CA ASP A 126 -9.68 -9.69 0.26
C ASP A 126 -10.94 -8.85 0.08
N ASN A 127 -12.08 -9.53 -0.04
CA ASN A 127 -13.37 -8.90 0.18
C ASN A 127 -13.81 -9.11 1.63
N TYR A 128 -14.60 -8.17 2.13
CA TYR A 128 -15.38 -8.35 3.36
C TYR A 128 -16.68 -9.10 3.05
#